data_AF-A0A7C6BFB3-F1
#
_entry.id   AF-A0A7C6BFB3-F1
#
_cell.length_a   1.000
_cell.length_b   1.000
_cell.length_c   1.000
_cell.angle_alpha   90.00
_cell.angle_beta   90.00
_cell.angle_gamma   90.00
#
_symmetry.space_group_name_H-M   'P 1'
#
loop_
_entity.id
_entity.type
_entity.pdbx_description
1 polymer ?
#
loop_
_entity_poly.entity_id
_entity_poly.type
_entity_poly.pdbx_seq_one_letter_code
_entity_poly.pdbx_strand_id
1 'polypeptide(L)'
;MKKALLLISIVFLFVSCDVAKKIIDKNMPEEVDQTEDVIAEITGEKKEVIIDTTVTLLTKKEIKKIKKDREKEDKIARGDTLGFVKKKFYQFFPKREDRIVSYPKMYSEKPKSILLIYPWNRSKNQYASEMYIINLSKELSQRGYYVIPTMVTLNKHTQDTMFSSQYIKADEIRKYKEEFGADAVMFVTVYSLSKPWWSTNINSVAEYALLSTTTTDTLFYRRADFNYDSPIPPYKPIKSKDTYEMDQRTIPLFGTCFQMQRSVFMDFPYGPYHKNYLKDQKKFSYQREMRYKIDARPS
;
A
#
# COMPACT_ATOMS: atom_id res chain seq x y z
N MET A 1 -7.45 43.76 15.51
CA MET A 1 -6.05 43.98 15.96
C MET A 1 -5.33 42.68 16.36
N LYS A 2 -5.85 41.87 17.31
CA LYS A 2 -5.16 40.63 17.78
C LYS A 2 -4.86 39.57 16.69
N LYS A 3 -5.72 39.40 15.68
CA LYS A 3 -5.49 38.43 14.58
C LYS A 3 -4.39 38.85 13.58
N ALA A 4 -4.18 40.15 13.39
CA ALA A 4 -3.13 40.67 12.51
C ALA A 4 -1.75 40.50 13.16
N LEU A 5 -1.66 40.72 14.47
CA LEU A 5 -0.42 40.54 15.23
C LEU A 5 0.08 39.08 15.21
N LEU A 6 -0.85 38.11 15.24
CA LEU A 6 -0.55 36.68 15.22
C LEU A 6 -0.11 36.18 13.84
N LEU A 7 -0.63 36.77 12.76
CA LEU A 7 -0.16 36.49 11.39
C LEU A 7 1.25 37.06 11.17
N ILE A 8 1.52 38.26 11.67
CA ILE A 8 2.85 38.88 11.58
C ILE A 8 3.88 38.05 12.37
N SER A 9 3.55 37.55 13.57
CA SER A 9 4.48 36.70 14.33
C SER A 9 4.79 35.37 13.64
N ILE A 10 3.81 34.78 12.95
CA ILE A 10 4.00 33.54 12.18
C ILE A 10 4.92 33.79 10.98
N VAL A 11 4.74 34.90 10.25
CA VAL A 11 5.60 35.27 9.12
C VAL A 11 7.05 35.52 9.59
N PHE A 12 7.24 36.21 10.72
CA PHE A 12 8.57 36.42 11.29
C PHE A 12 9.25 35.11 11.72
N LEU A 13 8.50 34.13 12.26
CA LEU A 13 9.04 32.81 12.59
C LEU A 13 9.54 32.06 11.35
N PHE A 14 8.77 32.06 10.26
CA PHE A 14 9.17 31.39 9.01
C PHE A 14 10.41 32.03 8.38
N VAL A 15 10.53 33.35 8.41
CA VAL A 15 11.74 34.05 7.92
C VAL A 15 12.95 33.73 8.79
N SER A 16 12.78 33.66 10.11
CA SER A 16 13.89 33.36 11.03
C SER A 16 14.43 31.93 10.87
N CYS A 17 13.57 30.96 10.58
CA CYS A 17 13.98 29.57 10.36
C CYS A 17 14.80 29.43 9.07
N ASP A 18 14.44 30.14 8.00
CA ASP A 18 15.16 30.06 6.72
C ASP A 18 16.56 30.69 6.81
N VAL A 19 16.69 31.77 7.59
CA VAL A 19 17.98 32.40 7.88
C VAL A 19 18.85 31.48 8.75
N ALA A 20 18.27 30.89 9.80
CA ALA A 20 18.99 29.94 10.66
C ALA A 20 19.51 28.73 9.87
N LYS A 21 18.68 28.17 8.97
CA LYS A 21 19.06 27.03 8.13
C LYS A 21 20.23 27.38 7.20
N LYS A 22 20.20 28.54 6.55
CA LYS A 22 21.32 29.02 5.71
C LYS A 22 22.62 29.24 6.47
N ILE A 23 22.55 29.68 7.73
CA ILE A 23 23.74 29.87 8.57
C ILE A 23 24.32 28.52 9.00
N ILE A 24 23.45 27.56 9.35
CA ILE A 24 23.87 26.20 9.73
C ILE A 24 24.50 25.48 8.53
N ASP A 25 23.86 25.52 7.36
CA ASP A 25 24.37 24.87 6.15
C ASP A 25 25.72 25.47 5.69
N LYS A 26 25.94 26.78 5.94
CA LYS A 26 27.21 27.45 5.61
C LYS A 26 28.34 27.14 6.59
N ASN A 27 28.02 26.78 7.82
CA ASN A 27 28.99 26.60 8.91
C ASN A 27 29.10 25.14 9.38
N MET A 28 28.41 24.19 8.73
CA MET A 28 28.60 22.76 9.00
C MET A 28 29.95 22.33 8.39
N PRO A 29 30.87 21.74 9.19
CA PRO A 29 32.09 21.18 8.63
C PRO A 29 31.73 19.98 7.75
N GLU A 30 32.30 19.94 6.54
CA GLU A 30 32.26 18.74 5.70
C GLU A 30 33.17 17.68 6.35
N GLU A 31 32.61 16.53 6.70
CA GLU A 31 33.39 15.37 7.13
C GLU A 31 34.18 14.85 5.91
N VAL A 32 35.43 15.28 5.79
CA VAL A 32 36.39 14.70 4.85
C VAL A 32 37.02 13.50 5.55
N ASP A 33 36.68 12.29 5.10
CA ASP A 33 37.26 11.05 5.60
C ASP A 33 38.72 10.92 5.15
N GLN A 34 39.65 11.40 5.98
CA GLN A 34 41.08 11.48 5.68
C GLN A 34 41.77 10.10 5.58
N THR A 35 41.06 9.00 5.88
CA THR A 35 41.65 7.66 5.86
C THR A 35 41.62 6.97 4.49
N GLU A 36 40.75 7.40 3.58
CA GLU A 36 40.63 6.79 2.23
C GLU A 36 41.67 7.31 1.23
N ASP A 37 42.10 8.57 1.36
CA ASP A 37 43.03 9.21 0.42
C ASP A 37 44.47 8.65 0.50
N VAL A 38 44.91 8.22 1.69
CA VAL A 38 46.27 7.70 1.92
C VAL A 38 46.49 6.34 1.24
N ILE A 39 45.45 5.50 1.15
CA ILE A 39 45.55 4.16 0.56
C ILE A 39 45.57 4.23 -0.98
N ALA A 40 44.84 5.19 -1.57
CA ALA A 40 44.80 5.42 -3.01
C ALA A 40 46.11 5.98 -3.56
N GLU A 41 46.83 6.78 -2.77
CA GLU A 41 48.13 7.37 -3.17
C GLU A 41 49.27 6.33 -3.15
N ILE A 42 49.21 5.33 -2.27
CA ILE A 42 50.24 4.30 -2.12
C ILE A 42 50.14 3.19 -3.18
N THR A 43 48.94 2.85 -3.64
CA THR A 43 48.71 1.64 -4.43
C THR A 43 48.65 1.88 -5.94
N GLY A 44 48.53 3.13 -6.41
CA GLY A 44 48.51 3.48 -7.84
C GLY A 44 47.32 2.92 -8.63
N GLU A 45 46.44 2.15 -7.99
CA GLU A 45 45.20 1.66 -8.57
C GLU A 45 44.12 2.74 -8.43
N LYS A 46 43.74 3.33 -9.56
CA LYS A 46 42.49 4.09 -9.64
C LYS A 46 41.35 3.14 -9.31
N LYS A 47 40.68 3.37 -8.18
CA LYS A 47 39.40 2.73 -7.85
C LYS A 47 38.47 2.97 -9.04
N GLU A 48 38.09 1.92 -9.75
CA GLU A 48 36.95 2.02 -10.66
C GLU A 48 35.78 2.51 -9.82
N VAL A 49 35.23 3.66 -10.20
CA VAL A 49 33.98 4.14 -9.64
C VAL A 49 32.95 3.10 -10.02
N ILE A 50 32.59 2.23 -9.08
CA ILE A 50 31.41 1.39 -9.19
C ILE A 50 30.24 2.37 -9.13
N ILE A 51 29.87 2.89 -10.29
CA ILE A 51 28.60 3.58 -10.47
C ILE A 51 27.56 2.48 -10.27
N ASP A 52 26.87 2.55 -9.15
CA ASP A 52 25.75 1.66 -8.83
C ASP A 52 24.69 1.80 -9.94
N THR A 53 24.77 0.96 -10.97
CA THR A 53 24.03 1.14 -12.23
C THR A 53 22.62 0.54 -12.13
N THR A 54 22.09 0.30 -10.93
CA THR A 54 20.80 -0.39 -10.79
C THR A 54 19.81 0.27 -9.85
N VAL A 55 19.77 1.61 -9.81
CA VAL A 55 18.51 2.32 -9.52
C VAL A 55 18.31 3.38 -10.59
N THR A 56 17.67 3.00 -11.69
CA THR A 56 17.23 3.98 -12.69
C THR A 56 16.08 4.79 -12.09
N LEU A 57 16.40 5.87 -11.38
CA LEU A 57 15.46 6.88 -10.94
C LEU A 57 14.68 7.38 -12.16
N LEU A 58 13.43 6.92 -12.29
CA LEU A 58 12.58 7.32 -13.40
C LEU A 58 12.44 8.83 -13.43
N THR A 59 12.48 9.41 -14.62
CA THR A 59 12.21 10.84 -14.75
C THR A 59 10.75 11.11 -14.37
N LYS A 60 10.48 12.30 -13.82
CA LYS A 60 9.10 12.73 -13.48
C LYS A 60 8.13 12.61 -14.66
N LYS A 61 8.63 12.71 -15.90
CA LYS A 61 7.83 12.56 -17.13
C LYS A 61 7.43 11.11 -17.39
N GLU A 62 8.34 10.16 -17.20
CA GLU A 62 8.06 8.72 -17.35
C GLU A 62 7.09 8.23 -16.28
N ILE A 63 7.30 8.61 -15.01
CA ILE A 63 6.36 8.32 -13.91
C ILE A 63 4.96 8.86 -14.24
N LYS A 64 4.88 10.09 -14.77
CA LYS A 64 3.61 10.71 -15.16
C LYS A 64 2.93 9.97 -16.31
N LYS A 65 3.70 9.45 -17.28
CA LYS A 65 3.20 8.66 -18.40
C LYS A 65 2.67 7.30 -17.93
N ILE A 66 3.47 6.55 -17.16
CA ILE A 66 3.08 5.27 -16.55
C ILE A 66 1.81 5.45 -15.73
N LYS A 67 1.75 6.50 -14.89
CA LYS A 67 0.57 6.81 -14.09
C LYS A 67 -0.66 7.09 -14.95
N LYS A 68 -0.52 7.84 -16.06
CA LYS A 68 -1.64 8.18 -16.94
C LYS A 68 -2.16 6.95 -17.70
N ASP A 69 -1.25 6.10 -18.17
CA ASP A 69 -1.60 4.88 -18.90
C ASP A 69 -2.28 3.86 -17.98
N ARG A 70 -1.72 3.65 -16.78
CA ARG A 70 -2.37 2.86 -15.72
C ARG A 70 -3.70 3.46 -15.27
N GLU A 71 -3.79 4.79 -15.10
CA GLU A 71 -5.06 5.42 -14.72
C GLU A 71 -6.13 5.27 -15.80
N LYS A 72 -5.74 5.22 -17.08
CA LYS A 72 -6.65 4.95 -18.21
C LYS A 72 -7.11 3.49 -18.18
N GLU A 73 -6.20 2.55 -17.99
CA GLU A 73 -6.53 1.12 -17.78
C GLU A 73 -7.42 0.95 -16.56
N ASP A 74 -7.12 1.63 -15.44
CA ASP A 74 -7.91 1.63 -14.22
C ASP A 74 -9.28 2.27 -14.45
N LYS A 75 -9.42 3.31 -15.27
CA LYS A 75 -10.73 3.90 -15.61
C LYS A 75 -11.58 2.94 -16.45
N ILE A 76 -10.96 2.26 -17.41
CA ILE A 76 -11.60 1.22 -18.22
C ILE A 76 -12.01 0.06 -17.31
N ALA A 77 -11.12 -0.36 -16.43
CA ALA A 77 -11.32 -1.50 -15.56
C ALA A 77 -12.23 -1.18 -14.34
N ARG A 78 -12.36 0.11 -13.96
CA ARG A 78 -13.38 0.64 -13.01
C ARG A 78 -14.77 0.73 -13.61
N GLY A 79 -14.93 0.63 -14.94
CA GLY A 79 -16.21 0.90 -15.59
C GLY A 79 -16.67 2.36 -15.45
N ASP A 80 -15.75 3.30 -15.19
CA ASP A 80 -16.06 4.72 -14.94
C ASP A 80 -16.41 5.48 -16.25
N THR A 81 -16.55 4.76 -17.37
CA THR A 81 -17.07 5.28 -18.65
C THR A 81 -18.60 5.39 -18.68
N LEU A 82 -19.29 5.01 -17.59
CA LEU A 82 -20.74 5.04 -17.52
C LEU A 82 -21.32 6.46 -17.36
N GLY A 83 -22.30 6.79 -18.20
CA GLY A 83 -23.07 8.04 -18.11
C GLY A 83 -23.84 8.19 -16.78
N PHE A 84 -24.10 9.45 -16.39
CA PHE A 84 -24.67 9.83 -15.10
C PHE A 84 -25.93 9.05 -14.67
N VAL A 85 -26.89 8.86 -15.59
CA VAL A 85 -28.14 8.13 -15.33
C VAL A 85 -27.87 6.68 -14.92
N LYS A 86 -26.96 6.02 -15.64
CA LYS A 86 -26.60 4.62 -15.40
C LYS A 86 -25.80 4.46 -14.10
N LYS A 87 -24.95 5.44 -13.77
CA LYS A 87 -24.22 5.51 -12.50
C LYS A 87 -25.17 5.67 -11.30
N LYS A 88 -26.17 6.56 -11.41
CA LYS A 88 -27.23 6.72 -10.41
C LYS A 88 -28.07 5.44 -10.26
N PHE A 89 -28.47 4.81 -11.37
CA PHE A 89 -29.23 3.56 -11.34
C PHE A 89 -28.44 2.43 -10.65
N TYR A 90 -27.16 2.25 -11.00
CA TYR A 90 -26.29 1.25 -10.37
C TYR A 90 -25.89 1.56 -8.93
N GLN A 91 -26.04 2.80 -8.48
CA GLN A 91 -25.90 3.13 -7.06
C GLN A 91 -27.02 2.49 -6.23
N PHE A 92 -28.25 2.42 -6.77
CA PHE A 92 -29.40 1.81 -6.09
C PHE A 92 -29.58 0.33 -6.42
N PHE A 93 -29.24 -0.08 -7.64
CA PHE A 93 -29.34 -1.46 -8.11
C PHE A 93 -27.98 -1.92 -8.62
N PRO A 94 -27.07 -2.37 -7.73
CA PRO A 94 -25.75 -2.80 -8.15
C PRO A 94 -25.88 -3.96 -9.13
N LYS A 95 -25.29 -3.80 -10.31
CA LYS A 95 -25.22 -4.86 -11.31
C LYS A 95 -24.49 -6.06 -10.69
N ARG A 96 -25.15 -7.22 -10.66
CA ARG A 96 -24.47 -8.47 -10.32
C ARG A 96 -23.52 -8.83 -11.45
N GLU A 97 -22.24 -8.92 -11.12
CA GLU A 97 -21.23 -9.38 -12.06
C GLU A 97 -20.65 -10.71 -11.58
N ASP A 98 -20.38 -11.57 -12.54
CA ASP A 98 -19.73 -12.84 -12.29
C ASP A 98 -18.22 -12.64 -12.19
N ARG A 99 -17.54 -13.45 -11.38
CA ARG A 99 -16.09 -13.36 -11.20
C ARG A 99 -15.32 -13.49 -12.52
N ILE A 100 -15.80 -14.30 -13.46
CA ILE A 100 -15.15 -14.43 -14.79
C ILE A 100 -15.13 -13.11 -15.56
N VAL A 101 -16.15 -12.26 -15.36
CA VAL A 101 -16.24 -10.94 -15.98
C VAL A 101 -15.35 -9.94 -15.24
N SER A 102 -15.32 -10.00 -13.90
CA SER A 102 -14.51 -9.08 -13.09
C SER A 102 -13.00 -9.40 -13.10
N TYR A 103 -12.63 -10.69 -13.20
CA TYR A 103 -11.25 -11.17 -13.11
C TYR A 103 -10.88 -12.11 -14.27
N PRO A 104 -11.08 -11.71 -15.54
CA PRO A 104 -10.85 -12.59 -16.69
C PRO A 104 -9.39 -13.09 -16.73
N LYS A 105 -8.44 -12.21 -16.41
CA LYS A 105 -7.00 -12.53 -16.44
C LYS A 105 -6.58 -13.55 -15.38
N MET A 106 -7.26 -13.59 -14.22
CA MET A 106 -7.03 -14.63 -13.21
C MET A 106 -7.38 -16.02 -13.75
N TYR A 107 -8.47 -16.13 -14.52
CA TYR A 107 -8.93 -17.40 -15.08
C TYR A 107 -8.19 -17.83 -16.35
N SER A 108 -7.62 -16.87 -17.11
CA SER A 108 -6.78 -17.17 -18.26
C SER A 108 -5.35 -17.55 -17.85
N GLU A 109 -4.72 -16.75 -16.98
CA GLU A 109 -3.30 -16.94 -16.61
C GLU A 109 -3.12 -18.01 -15.53
N LYS A 110 -4.12 -18.20 -14.65
CA LYS A 110 -4.13 -19.25 -13.62
C LYS A 110 -2.85 -19.25 -12.75
N PRO A 111 -2.50 -18.12 -12.10
CA PRO A 111 -1.32 -18.04 -11.26
C PRO A 111 -1.40 -19.05 -10.11
N LYS A 112 -0.28 -19.71 -9.79
CA LYS A 112 -0.18 -20.72 -8.72
C LYS A 112 0.49 -20.15 -7.48
N SER A 113 1.51 -19.31 -7.68
CA SER A 113 2.26 -18.66 -6.61
C SER A 113 2.01 -17.15 -6.58
N ILE A 114 1.86 -16.60 -5.37
CA ILE A 114 1.72 -15.16 -5.12
C ILE A 114 2.81 -14.71 -4.17
N LEU A 115 3.62 -13.75 -4.62
CA LEU A 115 4.58 -13.04 -3.78
C LEU A 115 3.90 -11.89 -3.05
N LEU A 116 4.02 -11.87 -1.72
CA LEU A 116 3.58 -10.73 -0.91
C LEU A 116 4.70 -9.72 -0.75
N ILE A 117 4.46 -8.51 -1.19
CA ILE A 117 5.37 -7.37 -0.99
C ILE A 117 4.94 -6.60 0.27
N TYR A 118 5.91 -5.99 0.96
CA TYR A 118 5.63 -5.23 2.18
C TYR A 118 4.65 -4.10 1.88
N PRO A 119 3.56 -3.96 2.65
CA PRO A 119 2.56 -2.93 2.36
C PRO A 119 3.16 -1.52 2.40
N TRP A 120 2.82 -0.71 1.41
CA TRP A 120 3.22 0.69 1.36
C TRP A 120 2.31 1.54 2.26
N ASN A 121 2.87 2.08 3.34
CA ASN A 121 2.13 2.87 4.30
C ASN A 121 2.08 4.35 3.90
N ARG A 122 0.87 4.85 3.63
CA ARG A 122 0.56 6.27 3.43
C ARG A 122 -0.33 6.84 4.53
N SER A 123 -0.63 6.05 5.55
CA SER A 123 -1.45 6.46 6.67
C SER A 123 -0.63 7.22 7.72
N LYS A 124 -1.30 7.77 8.74
CA LYS A 124 -0.63 8.38 9.90
C LYS A 124 -0.21 7.36 10.96
N ASN A 125 -0.60 6.10 10.83
CA ASN A 125 -0.28 5.06 11.80
C ASN A 125 1.00 4.34 11.37
N GLN A 126 2.06 4.44 12.17
CA GLN A 126 3.35 3.84 11.87
C GLN A 126 3.31 2.30 11.72
N TYR A 127 2.42 1.63 12.44
CA TYR A 127 2.32 0.16 12.45
C TYR A 127 1.36 -0.40 11.39
N ALA A 128 0.86 0.43 10.47
CA ALA A 128 -0.19 0.01 9.55
C ALA A 128 0.27 -1.12 8.61
N SER A 129 1.52 -1.12 8.17
CA SER A 129 2.04 -2.17 7.28
C SER A 129 2.09 -3.53 7.95
N GLU A 130 2.58 -3.57 9.19
CA GLU A 130 2.69 -4.75 10.03
C GLU A 130 1.30 -5.32 10.34
N MET A 131 0.32 -4.46 10.62
CA MET A 131 -1.05 -4.91 10.90
C MET A 131 -1.73 -5.52 9.67
N TYR A 132 -1.41 -5.03 8.47
CA TYR A 132 -1.96 -5.56 7.23
C TYR A 132 -1.28 -6.86 6.79
N ILE A 133 0.04 -6.96 6.93
CA ILE A 133 0.79 -8.08 6.37
C ILE A 133 0.44 -9.43 7.02
N ILE A 134 0.15 -9.43 8.32
CA ILE A 134 -0.10 -10.63 9.12
C ILE A 134 -1.23 -11.49 8.55
N ASN A 135 -2.32 -10.87 8.08
CA ASN A 135 -3.50 -11.62 7.63
C ASN A 135 -3.51 -11.91 6.13
N LEU A 136 -2.72 -11.19 5.32
CA LEU A 136 -2.69 -11.38 3.87
C LEU A 136 -2.30 -12.80 3.50
N SER A 137 -1.25 -13.32 4.14
CA SER A 137 -0.77 -14.68 3.91
C SER A 137 -1.84 -15.72 4.22
N LYS A 138 -2.62 -15.49 5.28
CA LYS A 138 -3.71 -16.38 5.69
C LYS A 138 -4.84 -16.36 4.65
N GLU A 139 -5.33 -15.19 4.26
CA GLU A 139 -6.45 -15.08 3.32
C GLU A 139 -6.11 -15.67 1.94
N LEU A 140 -4.91 -15.41 1.43
CA LEU A 140 -4.46 -15.95 0.13
C LEU A 140 -4.21 -17.47 0.19
N SER A 141 -3.59 -17.97 1.26
CA SER A 141 -3.40 -19.41 1.45
C SER A 141 -4.75 -20.15 1.54
N GLN A 142 -5.72 -19.58 2.27
CA GLN A 142 -7.08 -20.15 2.34
C GLN A 142 -7.80 -20.14 0.99
N ARG A 143 -7.40 -19.28 0.06
CA ARG A 143 -7.90 -19.28 -1.33
C ARG A 143 -7.25 -20.32 -2.22
N GLY A 144 -6.23 -21.03 -1.76
CA GLY A 144 -5.56 -22.11 -2.49
C GLY A 144 -4.40 -21.65 -3.36
N TYR A 145 -3.67 -20.62 -2.92
CA TYR A 145 -2.43 -20.17 -3.57
C TYR A 145 -1.22 -20.54 -2.72
N TYR A 146 -0.09 -20.78 -3.39
CA TYR A 146 1.19 -20.83 -2.70
C TYR A 146 1.64 -19.39 -2.42
N VAL A 147 1.72 -19.01 -1.14
CA VAL A 147 2.07 -17.66 -0.75
C VAL A 147 3.55 -17.59 -0.38
N ILE A 148 4.30 -16.80 -1.15
CA ILE A 148 5.69 -16.50 -0.86
C ILE A 148 5.71 -15.34 0.15
N PRO A 149 6.27 -15.52 1.35
CA PRO A 149 6.19 -14.55 2.43
C PRO A 149 7.07 -13.33 2.14
N THR A 150 6.63 -12.16 2.61
CA THR A 150 7.37 -10.90 2.43
C THR A 150 8.76 -10.88 3.02
N MET A 151 9.07 -11.78 3.97
CA MET A 151 10.41 -11.86 4.56
C MET A 151 11.51 -12.03 3.51
N VAL A 152 11.22 -12.69 2.39
CA VAL A 152 12.20 -12.88 1.30
C VAL A 152 12.52 -11.60 0.53
N THR A 153 11.66 -10.58 0.61
CA THR A 153 11.87 -9.27 -0.03
C THR A 153 12.22 -8.18 0.97
N LEU A 154 12.34 -8.49 2.27
CA LEU A 154 12.53 -7.48 3.32
C LEU A 154 13.82 -6.68 3.16
N ASN A 155 14.92 -7.32 2.75
CA ASN A 155 16.20 -6.64 2.52
C ASN A 155 16.16 -5.70 1.32
N LYS A 156 15.27 -5.96 0.35
CA LYS A 156 15.04 -5.06 -0.79
C LYS A 156 14.15 -3.88 -0.38
N HIS A 157 13.32 -4.05 0.65
CA HIS A 157 12.42 -3.02 1.13
C HIS A 157 13.11 -1.84 1.81
N THR A 158 14.27 -2.03 2.41
CA THR A 158 15.01 -0.95 3.09
C THR A 158 15.66 0.03 2.13
N GLN A 159 15.84 -0.34 0.86
CA GLN A 159 16.56 0.45 -0.14
C GLN A 159 15.62 1.29 -1.03
N ASP A 160 14.40 0.82 -1.31
CA ASP A 160 13.45 1.49 -2.20
C ASP A 160 12.25 2.04 -1.42
N THR A 161 11.95 3.33 -1.53
CA THR A 161 10.91 3.98 -0.72
C THR A 161 9.50 3.99 -1.36
N MET A 162 9.32 3.41 -2.56
CA MET A 162 8.04 3.41 -3.29
C MET A 162 7.68 2.07 -3.95
N PHE A 163 7.14 1.13 -3.16
CA PHE A 163 6.59 -0.15 -3.64
C PHE A 163 5.09 -0.08 -3.92
N SER A 164 4.64 0.90 -4.73
CA SER A 164 3.26 0.89 -5.21
C SER A 164 3.19 0.19 -6.55
N SER A 165 2.15 -0.61 -6.74
CA SER A 165 1.77 -1.11 -8.07
C SER A 165 1.67 0.02 -9.10
N GLN A 166 1.34 1.24 -8.69
CA GLN A 166 1.19 2.38 -9.60
C GLN A 166 2.52 2.90 -10.18
N TYR A 167 3.64 2.66 -9.49
CA TYR A 167 4.94 3.23 -9.83
C TYR A 167 5.97 2.19 -10.29
N ILE A 168 5.75 0.92 -9.99
CA ILE A 168 6.67 -0.16 -10.38
C ILE A 168 6.76 -0.28 -11.90
N LYS A 169 7.96 -0.58 -12.41
CA LYS A 169 8.15 -0.81 -13.84
C LYS A 169 7.81 -2.24 -14.25
N ALA A 170 7.53 -2.43 -15.53
CA ALA A 170 7.20 -3.73 -16.09
C ALA A 170 8.37 -4.73 -15.98
N ASP A 171 9.61 -4.27 -16.17
CA ASP A 171 10.83 -5.06 -16.03
C ASP A 171 11.06 -5.48 -14.57
N GLU A 172 10.84 -4.59 -13.61
CA GLU A 172 10.93 -4.91 -12.17
C GLU A 172 9.91 -5.96 -11.76
N ILE A 173 8.68 -5.91 -12.28
CA ILE A 173 7.65 -6.93 -12.05
C ILE A 173 8.13 -8.31 -12.54
N ARG A 174 8.78 -8.37 -13.72
CA ARG A 174 9.27 -9.63 -14.31
C ARG A 174 10.41 -10.25 -13.51
N LYS A 175 11.30 -9.43 -12.93
CA LYS A 175 12.39 -9.91 -12.06
C LYS A 175 11.88 -10.74 -10.89
N TYR A 176 10.70 -10.45 -10.34
CA TYR A 176 10.13 -11.29 -9.27
C TYR A 176 9.84 -12.74 -9.69
N LYS A 177 9.59 -12.99 -10.98
CA LYS A 177 9.47 -14.35 -11.51
C LYS A 177 10.82 -15.04 -11.54
N GLU A 178 11.85 -14.34 -12.02
CA GLU A 178 13.20 -14.87 -12.19
C GLU A 178 13.86 -15.17 -10.84
N GLU A 179 13.69 -14.27 -9.87
CA GLU A 179 14.33 -14.38 -8.56
C GLU A 179 13.58 -15.30 -7.59
N PHE A 180 12.23 -15.27 -7.59
CA PHE A 180 11.42 -15.96 -6.58
C PHE A 180 10.47 -17.03 -7.14
N GLY A 181 10.40 -17.20 -8.47
CA GLY A 181 9.45 -18.13 -9.09
C GLY A 181 7.98 -17.74 -8.86
N ALA A 182 7.70 -16.46 -8.60
CA ALA A 182 6.36 -15.96 -8.35
C ALA A 182 5.60 -15.77 -9.68
N ASP A 183 4.40 -16.33 -9.80
CA ASP A 183 3.53 -16.11 -10.96
C ASP A 183 2.84 -14.74 -10.92
N ALA A 184 2.58 -14.24 -9.70
CA ALA A 184 1.97 -12.94 -9.47
C ALA A 184 2.52 -12.28 -8.20
N VAL A 185 2.38 -10.95 -8.12
CA VAL A 185 2.89 -10.13 -7.02
C VAL A 185 1.76 -9.28 -6.46
N MET A 186 1.52 -9.37 -5.15
CA MET A 186 0.51 -8.62 -4.43
C MET A 186 1.11 -7.34 -3.85
N PHE A 187 0.62 -6.21 -4.32
CA PHE A 187 0.88 -4.89 -3.77
C PHE A 187 -0.28 -4.47 -2.87
N VAL A 188 0.06 -3.92 -1.70
CA VAL A 188 -0.91 -3.34 -0.78
C VAL A 188 -0.50 -1.92 -0.46
N THR A 189 -1.39 -0.96 -0.68
CA THR A 189 -1.19 0.45 -0.30
C THR A 189 -2.20 0.81 0.77
N VAL A 190 -1.73 1.20 1.96
CA VAL A 190 -2.58 1.61 3.09
C VAL A 190 -2.68 3.13 3.10
N TYR A 191 -3.86 3.67 2.80
CA TYR A 191 -4.09 5.12 2.77
C TYR A 191 -4.53 5.68 4.12
N SER A 192 -5.29 4.91 4.89
CA SER A 192 -5.81 5.34 6.19
C SER A 192 -5.93 4.16 7.12
N LEU A 193 -5.55 4.36 8.38
CA LEU A 193 -5.84 3.49 9.50
C LEU A 193 -5.85 4.38 10.74
N SER A 194 -7.03 4.84 11.14
CA SER A 194 -7.13 5.80 12.23
C SER A 194 -8.41 5.65 13.05
N LYS A 195 -8.27 5.89 14.35
CA LYS A 195 -9.37 6.06 15.30
C LYS A 195 -9.24 7.46 15.93
N PRO A 196 -10.09 8.44 15.58
CA PRO A 196 -10.07 9.75 16.23
C PRO A 196 -10.37 9.63 17.73
N TRP A 197 -9.72 10.44 18.56
CA TRP A 197 -9.90 10.40 20.02
C TRP A 197 -11.33 10.74 20.50
N TRP A 198 -12.14 11.37 19.64
CA TRP A 198 -13.53 11.77 19.91
C TRP A 198 -14.56 10.83 19.26
N SER A 199 -14.11 9.81 18.53
CA SER A 199 -14.97 8.92 17.76
C SER A 199 -14.74 7.47 18.14
N THR A 200 -15.82 6.71 18.16
CA THR A 200 -15.79 5.24 18.21
C THR A 200 -15.46 4.63 16.85
N ASN A 201 -15.61 5.41 15.77
CA ASN A 201 -15.37 4.96 14.41
C ASN A 201 -13.88 4.81 14.11
N ILE A 202 -13.54 3.68 13.50
CA ILE A 202 -12.24 3.37 12.93
C ILE A 202 -12.38 3.41 11.42
N ASN A 203 -11.61 4.28 10.78
CA ASN A 203 -11.53 4.32 9.33
C ASN A 203 -10.27 3.58 8.87
N SER A 204 -10.46 2.63 7.96
CA SER A 204 -9.39 1.92 7.28
C SER A 204 -9.61 2.00 5.77
N VAL A 205 -8.62 2.49 5.03
CA VAL A 205 -8.68 2.59 3.58
C VAL A 205 -7.42 1.97 2.99
N ALA A 206 -7.58 0.97 2.14
CA ALA A 206 -6.48 0.32 1.46
C ALA A 206 -6.81 -0.12 0.04
N GLU A 207 -5.76 -0.26 -0.75
CA GLU A 207 -5.77 -0.77 -2.12
C GLU A 207 -4.93 -2.04 -2.21
N TYR A 208 -5.43 -3.01 -2.96
CA TYR A 208 -4.83 -4.30 -3.21
C TYR A 208 -4.75 -4.49 -4.72
N ALA A 209 -3.56 -4.72 -5.24
CA ALA A 209 -3.33 -4.94 -6.66
C ALA A 209 -2.44 -6.17 -6.84
N LEU A 210 -2.97 -7.18 -7.52
CA LEU A 210 -2.24 -8.37 -7.91
C LEU A 210 -1.82 -8.23 -9.37
N LEU A 211 -0.52 -8.18 -9.63
CA LEU A 211 0.04 -8.07 -10.96
C LEU A 211 0.67 -9.40 -11.39
N SER A 212 0.49 -9.78 -12.65
CA SER A 212 1.17 -10.92 -13.25
C SER A 212 2.65 -10.62 -13.44
N THR A 213 3.53 -11.54 -13.06
CA THR A 213 4.96 -11.40 -13.35
C THR A 213 5.31 -11.73 -14.81
N THR A 214 4.37 -12.31 -15.56
CA THR A 214 4.58 -12.72 -16.95
C THR A 214 4.09 -11.66 -17.92
N THR A 215 2.82 -11.29 -17.80
CA THR A 215 2.16 -10.34 -18.70
C THR A 215 2.25 -8.90 -18.19
N THR A 216 2.64 -8.68 -16.93
CA THR A 216 2.60 -7.39 -16.21
C THR A 216 1.20 -6.82 -16.03
N ASP A 217 0.19 -7.62 -16.37
CA ASP A 217 -1.21 -7.24 -16.29
C ASP A 217 -1.74 -7.27 -14.86
N THR A 218 -2.75 -6.45 -14.60
CA THR A 218 -3.51 -6.53 -13.34
C THR A 218 -4.46 -7.72 -13.39
N LEU A 219 -4.22 -8.69 -12.50
CA LEU A 219 -5.03 -9.90 -12.35
C LEU A 219 -6.22 -9.67 -11.40
N PHE A 220 -5.96 -8.97 -10.30
CA PHE A 220 -6.96 -8.61 -9.31
C PHE A 220 -6.70 -7.20 -8.80
N TYR A 221 -7.77 -6.44 -8.60
CA TYR A 221 -7.70 -5.11 -8.00
C TYR A 221 -8.88 -4.88 -7.07
N ARG A 222 -8.61 -4.34 -5.88
CA ARG A 222 -9.62 -3.88 -4.94
C ARG A 222 -9.16 -2.63 -4.22
N ARG A 223 -10.05 -1.66 -4.07
CA ARG A 223 -9.93 -0.60 -3.07
C ARG A 223 -11.07 -0.70 -2.07
N ALA A 224 -10.76 -0.76 -0.79
CA ALA A 224 -11.73 -0.82 0.29
C ALA A 224 -11.63 0.44 1.15
N ASP A 225 -12.78 1.06 1.42
CA ASP A 225 -13.00 2.09 2.42
C ASP A 225 -13.94 1.50 3.48
N PHE A 226 -13.36 1.19 4.63
CA PHE A 226 -13.99 0.41 5.67
C PHE A 226 -14.09 1.24 6.95
N ASN A 227 -15.32 1.48 7.37
CA ASN A 227 -15.64 2.26 8.56
C ASN A 227 -16.24 1.30 9.60
N TYR A 228 -15.52 1.07 10.69
CA TYR A 228 -15.91 0.15 11.76
C TYR A 228 -16.24 0.95 13.02
N ASP A 229 -17.49 0.89 13.47
CA ASP A 229 -17.90 1.52 14.73
C ASP A 229 -17.52 0.59 15.90
N SER A 230 -16.46 0.96 16.63
CA SER A 230 -15.95 0.16 17.75
C SER A 230 -16.84 0.33 18.98
N PRO A 231 -17.22 -0.75 19.67
CA PRO A 231 -17.99 -0.65 20.92
C PRO A 231 -17.17 -0.02 22.07
N ILE A 232 -15.85 0.15 21.88
CA ILE A 232 -14.96 0.73 22.89
C ILE A 232 -15.05 2.27 22.83
N PRO A 233 -15.41 2.94 23.94
CA PRO A 233 -15.57 4.38 23.98
C PRO A 233 -14.29 5.12 23.59
N PRO A 234 -14.38 6.41 23.22
CA PRO A 234 -13.22 7.21 22.88
C PRO A 234 -12.26 7.30 24.08
N TYR A 235 -11.04 6.80 23.92
CA TYR A 235 -10.03 6.72 24.99
C TYR A 235 -9.43 8.10 25.28
N LYS A 236 -9.35 8.49 26.56
CA LYS A 236 -8.56 9.63 27.03
C LYS A 236 -7.23 9.11 27.59
N PRO A 237 -6.06 9.52 27.05
CA PRO A 237 -4.77 9.07 27.55
C PRO A 237 -4.56 9.50 29.00
N ILE A 238 -4.36 8.53 29.89
CA ILE A 238 -3.95 8.76 31.28
C ILE A 238 -2.42 8.83 31.27
N LYS A 239 -1.88 10.05 31.28
CA LYS A 239 -0.43 10.33 31.16
C LYS A 239 0.40 9.97 32.42
N SER A 240 -0.14 9.21 33.37
CA SER A 240 0.42 9.10 34.72
C SER A 240 1.05 7.74 35.08
N LYS A 241 1.29 6.83 34.13
CA LYS A 241 1.91 5.53 34.43
C LYS A 241 3.04 5.21 33.45
N ASP A 242 4.23 4.95 34.02
CA ASP A 242 5.47 4.53 33.34
C ASP A 242 5.50 3.02 33.01
N THR A 243 4.35 2.39 32.80
CA THR A 243 4.26 0.96 32.46
C THR A 243 3.96 0.79 30.98
N TYR A 244 4.81 0.03 30.27
CA TYR A 244 4.57 -0.42 28.89
C TYR A 244 3.36 -1.38 28.85
N GLU A 245 2.15 -0.83 28.84
CA GLU A 245 0.95 -1.58 28.47
C GLU A 245 0.80 -1.53 26.94
N MET A 246 0.49 -2.67 26.31
CA MET A 246 0.05 -2.68 24.92
C MET A 246 -1.12 -1.69 24.78
N ASP A 247 -0.96 -0.69 23.92
CA ASP A 247 -1.99 0.33 23.73
C ASP A 247 -3.30 -0.34 23.34
N GLN A 248 -4.32 -0.22 24.19
CA GLN A 248 -5.66 -0.76 23.95
C GLN A 248 -6.26 -0.27 22.62
N ARG A 249 -5.73 0.82 22.03
CA ARG A 249 -6.10 1.31 20.69
C ARG A 249 -5.64 0.39 19.56
N THR A 250 -4.61 -0.43 19.72
CA THR A 250 -4.04 -1.26 18.64
C THR A 250 -4.91 -2.47 18.32
N ILE A 251 -5.56 -3.08 19.33
CA ILE A 251 -6.39 -4.28 19.15
C ILE A 251 -7.58 -4.01 18.20
N PRO A 252 -8.39 -2.94 18.38
CA PRO A 252 -9.50 -2.63 17.48
C PRO A 252 -9.06 -2.27 16.07
N LEU A 253 -7.90 -1.62 15.93
CA LEU A 253 -7.30 -1.33 14.62
C LEU A 253 -6.95 -2.64 13.91
N PHE A 254 -6.35 -3.60 14.62
CA PHE A 254 -5.99 -4.91 14.05
C PHE A 254 -7.24 -5.69 13.62
N GLY A 255 -8.25 -5.74 14.48
CA GLY A 255 -9.54 -6.35 14.16
C GLY A 255 -10.22 -5.71 12.95
N THR A 256 -10.11 -4.38 12.80
CA THR A 256 -10.62 -3.67 11.63
C THR A 256 -9.89 -4.06 10.35
N CYS A 257 -8.56 -4.11 10.38
CA CYS A 257 -7.75 -4.58 9.24
C CYS A 257 -8.14 -6.00 8.84
N PHE A 258 -8.27 -6.91 9.82
CA PHE A 258 -8.67 -8.30 9.61
C PHE A 258 -10.03 -8.40 8.91
N GLN A 259 -11.05 -7.71 9.43
CA GLN A 259 -12.41 -7.75 8.88
C GLN A 259 -12.49 -7.15 7.48
N MET A 260 -11.76 -6.06 7.25
CA MET A 260 -11.68 -5.45 5.93
C MET A 260 -11.02 -6.40 4.93
N GLN A 261 -9.89 -7.03 5.27
CA GLN A 261 -9.20 -7.98 4.39
C GLN A 261 -10.06 -9.19 4.07
N ARG A 262 -10.72 -9.78 5.09
CA ARG A 262 -11.69 -10.85 4.87
C ARG A 262 -12.75 -10.43 3.86
N SER A 263 -13.25 -9.19 3.96
CA SER A 263 -14.24 -8.63 3.03
C SER A 263 -13.70 -8.44 1.62
N VAL A 264 -12.49 -7.89 1.49
CA VAL A 264 -11.78 -7.69 0.22
C VAL A 264 -11.57 -8.99 -0.53
N PHE A 265 -11.20 -10.05 0.20
CA PHE A 265 -10.90 -11.34 -0.39
C PHE A 265 -12.13 -12.22 -0.55
N MET A 266 -13.33 -11.87 -0.07
CA MET A 266 -14.54 -12.74 -0.08
C MET A 266 -14.85 -13.39 -1.44
N ASP A 267 -14.61 -12.68 -2.54
CA ASP A 267 -14.84 -13.09 -3.92
C ASP A 267 -13.55 -13.26 -4.73
N PHE A 268 -12.38 -13.20 -4.09
CA PHE A 268 -11.11 -13.49 -4.73
C PHE A 268 -11.15 -14.87 -5.43
N PRO A 269 -10.76 -14.98 -6.70
CA PRO A 269 -10.81 -16.26 -7.40
C PRO A 269 -10.09 -17.37 -6.63
N TYR A 270 -10.62 -18.59 -6.68
CA TYR A 270 -9.92 -19.72 -6.04
C TYR A 270 -8.68 -20.10 -6.85
N GLY A 271 -7.61 -20.40 -6.12
CA GLY A 271 -6.35 -20.88 -6.66
C GLY A 271 -6.32 -22.40 -6.88
N PRO A 272 -5.27 -22.90 -7.55
CA PRO A 272 -5.16 -24.31 -7.95
C PRO A 272 -5.26 -25.32 -6.80
N TYR A 273 -4.89 -24.92 -5.58
CA TYR A 273 -4.85 -25.79 -4.41
C TYR A 273 -6.15 -25.77 -3.59
N HIS A 274 -7.20 -25.08 -4.06
CA HIS A 274 -8.50 -25.05 -3.38
C HIS A 274 -9.52 -25.95 -4.07
N LYS A 275 -10.37 -26.65 -3.30
CA LYS A 275 -11.40 -27.59 -3.80
C LYS A 275 -12.39 -27.02 -4.83
N ASN A 276 -12.58 -25.70 -4.78
CA ASN A 276 -13.47 -24.95 -5.66
C ASN A 276 -12.73 -24.26 -6.83
N TYR A 277 -11.49 -24.66 -7.12
CA TYR A 277 -10.71 -24.10 -8.23
C TYR A 277 -11.49 -24.15 -9.54
N LEU A 278 -11.58 -23.01 -10.23
CA LEU A 278 -12.34 -22.77 -11.47
C LEU A 278 -13.88 -22.96 -11.37
N LYS A 279 -14.41 -23.43 -10.23
CA LYS A 279 -15.85 -23.64 -10.00
C LYS A 279 -16.57 -22.38 -9.53
N ASP A 280 -15.86 -21.26 -9.43
CA ASP A 280 -16.37 -19.98 -8.94
C ASP A 280 -16.53 -18.92 -10.03
N GLN A 281 -16.22 -19.24 -11.28
CA GLN A 281 -16.31 -18.32 -12.42
C GLN A 281 -17.68 -17.62 -12.54
N LYS A 282 -18.77 -18.37 -12.32
CA LYS A 282 -20.16 -17.87 -12.35
C LYS A 282 -20.69 -17.41 -10.99
N LYS A 283 -19.82 -17.30 -9.98
CA LYS A 283 -20.22 -16.76 -8.67
C LYS A 283 -20.16 -15.24 -8.71
N PHE A 284 -20.95 -14.63 -7.83
CA PHE A 284 -20.97 -13.19 -7.66
C PHE A 284 -19.59 -12.63 -7.28
N SER A 285 -19.31 -11.46 -7.87
CA SER A 285 -18.16 -10.60 -7.63
C SER A 285 -18.65 -9.24 -7.11
N TYR A 286 -18.02 -8.78 -6.04
CA TYR A 286 -18.25 -7.46 -5.46
C TYR A 286 -17.56 -6.37 -6.29
N GLN A 287 -18.02 -5.13 -6.14
CA GLN A 287 -17.45 -3.97 -6.83
C GLN A 287 -15.99 -3.71 -6.46
N ARG A 288 -15.18 -3.32 -7.45
CA ARG A 288 -13.75 -2.99 -7.26
C ARG A 288 -13.49 -1.93 -6.18
N GLU A 289 -14.39 -0.96 -6.05
CA GLU A 289 -14.39 -0.01 -4.95
C GLU A 289 -15.47 -0.44 -3.95
N MET A 290 -15.04 -0.86 -2.77
CA MET A 290 -15.92 -1.26 -1.68
C MET A 290 -16.00 -0.14 -0.66
N ARG A 291 -17.22 0.23 -0.27
CA ARG A 291 -17.48 1.12 0.87
C ARG A 291 -18.32 0.37 1.88
N TYR A 292 -17.73 0.06 3.02
CA TYR A 292 -18.40 -0.65 4.10
C TYR A 292 -18.51 0.23 5.33
N LYS A 293 -19.67 0.18 5.96
CA LYS A 293 -19.88 0.69 7.31
C LYS A 293 -20.40 -0.46 8.14
N ILE A 294 -19.63 -0.89 9.13
CA ILE A 294 -20.02 -1.92 10.09
C ILE A 294 -20.32 -1.23 11.42
N ASP A 295 -21.53 -1.42 11.92
CA ASP A 295 -21.88 -1.05 13.29
C ASP A 295 -21.78 -2.30 14.16
N ALA A 296 -20.83 -2.32 15.09
CA ALA A 296 -20.62 -3.44 16.01
C ALA A 296 -21.14 -3.13 17.42
N ARG A 297 -21.95 -2.08 17.58
CA ARG A 297 -22.66 -1.84 18.84
C ARG A 297 -23.72 -2.92 19.03
N PRO A 298 -23.83 -3.52 20.24
CA PRO A 298 -24.99 -4.34 20.55
C PRO A 298 -26.25 -3.45 20.45
N SER A 299 -27.24 -3.92 19.69
CA SER A 299 -28.57 -3.32 19.59
C SER A 299 -29.31 -3.36 20.92
#